data_AF-A0A9Q0NKV5-F1
#
_entry.id   AF-A0A9Q0NKV5-F1
#
_cell.length_a   1.000
_cell.length_b   1.000
_cell.length_c   1.000
_cell.angle_alpha   90.00
_cell.angle_beta   90.00
_cell.angle_gamma   90.00
#
_symmetry.space_group_name_H-M   'P 1'
#
loop_
_entity.id
_entity.type
_entity.pdbx_description
1 polymer ?
#
loop_
_entity_poly.entity_id
_entity_poly.type
_entity_poly.pdbx_seq_one_letter_code
_entity_poly.pdbx_strand_id
1 'polypeptide(L)'
;MDLAVRASLRGWKFLYLGDLQVKSELPSTFKAFRFQQHRWSCGPANLFRKMVMEIVRNKKVRFWKKVYVIYSFFFVRKIIAHMVTFSFYCVVLPLTILVPEVKVPIWGAVYIPSVITILNSVGTPRSIHLLFYWILFENVMSLHRTKATLIGLLETGRANEWVVTEKLGNTLQKAADAKKSNPKAPRKLRFKFTERLNTLELGFSAFLFLCGCYDFVNGKNSYFIYLWLQTVTFLITGIGYVGTII
;
A
#
# COMPACT_ATOMS: atom_id res chain seq x y z
N MET A 1 10.55 -13.75 3.50
CA MET A 1 11.50 -12.95 2.69
C MET A 1 12.92 -13.08 3.23
N ASP A 2 13.18 -12.75 4.50
CA ASP A 2 14.52 -12.85 5.12
C ASP A 2 15.23 -14.18 4.84
N LEU A 3 14.61 -15.31 5.21
CA LEU A 3 15.14 -16.64 4.96
C LEU A 3 15.50 -16.89 3.49
N ALA A 4 14.65 -16.42 2.56
CA ALA A 4 14.91 -16.58 1.13
C ALA A 4 16.12 -15.76 0.67
N VAL A 5 16.32 -14.56 1.21
CA VAL A 5 17.53 -13.76 0.93
C VAL A 5 18.77 -14.47 1.47
N ARG A 6 18.73 -14.95 2.71
CA ARG A 6 19.86 -15.69 3.32
C ARG A 6 20.19 -16.98 2.58
N ALA A 7 19.18 -17.76 2.18
CA ALA A 7 19.37 -18.95 1.36
C ALA A 7 19.97 -18.61 -0.02
N SER A 8 19.48 -17.55 -0.66
CA SER A 8 20.03 -17.05 -1.93
C SER A 8 21.50 -16.65 -1.84
N LEU A 9 21.90 -16.02 -0.72
CA LEU A 9 23.28 -15.65 -0.39
C LEU A 9 24.18 -16.86 -0.09
N ARG A 10 23.60 -18.00 0.28
CA ARG A 10 24.28 -19.30 0.43
C ARG A 10 24.36 -20.09 -0.89
N GLY A 11 23.88 -19.53 -2.01
CA GLY A 11 23.95 -20.17 -3.32
C GLY A 11 22.77 -21.10 -3.64
N TRP A 12 21.74 -21.13 -2.80
CA TRP A 12 20.55 -21.94 -3.07
C TRP A 12 19.81 -21.46 -4.32
N LYS A 13 19.24 -22.41 -5.05
CA LYS A 13 18.40 -22.18 -6.23
C LYS A 13 16.94 -22.37 -5.84
N PHE A 14 16.08 -21.48 -6.31
CA PHE A 14 14.64 -21.56 -6.07
C PHE A 14 13.96 -22.11 -7.31
N LEU A 15 13.12 -23.11 -7.13
CA LEU A 15 12.22 -23.64 -8.16
C LEU A 15 10.80 -23.15 -7.85
N TYR A 16 10.16 -22.51 -8.82
CA TYR A 16 8.76 -22.10 -8.72
C TYR A 16 7.89 -23.12 -9.46
N LEU A 17 6.95 -23.73 -8.74
CA LEU A 17 5.98 -24.67 -9.30
C LEU A 17 4.64 -23.94 -9.46
N GLY A 18 4.33 -23.49 -10.68
CA GLY A 18 3.12 -22.69 -10.95
C GLY A 18 1.81 -23.46 -10.77
N ASP A 19 1.83 -24.77 -10.99
CA ASP A 19 0.65 -25.62 -10.94
C ASP A 19 0.26 -26.02 -9.50
N LEU A 20 1.16 -25.82 -8.53
CA LEU A 20 0.90 -26.16 -7.14
C LEU A 20 0.04 -25.08 -6.47
N GLN A 21 -1.23 -25.40 -6.24
CA GLN A 21 -2.19 -24.49 -5.62
C GLN A 21 -2.33 -24.75 -4.12
N VAL A 22 -2.34 -23.68 -3.33
CA VAL A 22 -2.58 -23.73 -1.89
C VAL A 22 -3.71 -22.77 -1.55
N LYS A 23 -4.69 -23.24 -0.78
CA LYS A 23 -5.78 -22.38 -0.30
C LYS A 23 -5.21 -21.29 0.60
N SER A 24 -5.52 -20.04 0.28
CA SER A 24 -5.09 -18.87 1.03
C SER A 24 -6.29 -18.04 1.44
N GLU A 25 -6.19 -17.43 2.62
CA GLU A 25 -7.23 -16.59 3.18
C GLU A 25 -6.86 -15.12 2.93
N LEU A 26 -7.77 -14.40 2.26
CA LEU A 26 -7.62 -12.97 2.05
C LEU A 26 -8.15 -12.18 3.26
N PRO A 27 -7.62 -10.97 3.52
CA PRO A 27 -8.14 -10.13 4.59
C PRO A 27 -9.63 -9.82 4.38
N SER A 28 -10.47 -10.19 5.35
CA SER A 28 -11.93 -9.97 5.29
C SER A 28 -12.33 -8.53 5.63
N THR A 29 -11.45 -7.74 6.22
CA THR A 29 -11.71 -6.33 6.57
C THR A 29 -10.62 -5.41 6.06
N PHE A 30 -10.98 -4.15 5.80
CA PHE A 30 -10.00 -3.14 5.40
C PHE A 30 -8.93 -2.91 6.48
N LYS A 31 -9.31 -3.00 7.77
CA LYS A 31 -8.36 -2.91 8.88
C LYS A 31 -7.30 -4.01 8.81
N ALA A 32 -7.72 -5.26 8.60
CA ALA A 32 -6.81 -6.40 8.44
C ALA A 32 -5.92 -6.24 7.19
N PHE A 33 -6.49 -5.76 6.08
CA PHE A 33 -5.75 -5.48 4.86
C PHE A 33 -4.66 -4.42 5.08
N ARG A 34 -4.96 -3.31 5.75
CA ARG A 34 -3.96 -2.27 6.06
C ARG A 34 -2.83 -2.79 6.94
N PHE A 35 -3.12 -3.60 7.95
CA PHE A 35 -2.07 -4.22 8.76
C PHE A 35 -1.18 -5.15 7.95
N GLN A 36 -1.78 -5.93 7.03
CA GLN A 36 -1.02 -6.77 6.12
C GLN A 36 -0.10 -5.92 5.23
N GLN A 37 -0.62 -4.86 4.63
CA GLN A 37 0.13 -3.96 3.75
C GLN A 37 1.25 -3.22 4.50
N HIS A 38 0.99 -2.79 5.73
CA HIS A 38 2.01 -2.21 6.61
C HIS A 38 3.16 -3.21 6.83
N ARG A 39 2.85 -4.45 7.21
CA ARG A 39 3.85 -5.50 7.43
C ARG A 39 4.64 -5.82 6.15
N TRP A 40 3.95 -5.87 5.01
CA TRP A 40 4.56 -6.18 3.72
C TRP A 40 5.44 -5.07 3.15
N SER A 41 5.32 -3.85 3.68
CA SER A 41 6.14 -2.70 3.26
C SER A 41 7.25 -2.40 4.29
N CYS A 42 6.89 -2.34 5.58
CA CYS A 42 7.81 -2.14 6.69
C CYS A 42 8.82 -3.29 6.82
N GLY A 43 8.38 -4.54 6.70
CA GLY A 43 9.24 -5.72 6.84
C GLY A 43 10.40 -5.73 5.85
N PRO A 44 10.15 -5.63 4.52
CA PRO A 44 11.22 -5.54 3.53
C PRO A 44 12.13 -4.33 3.68
N ALA A 45 11.59 -3.16 4.08
CA ALA A 45 12.37 -1.96 4.32
C ALA A 45 13.36 -2.12 5.49
N ASN A 46 12.89 -2.65 6.62
CA ASN A 46 13.73 -2.96 7.77
C ASN A 46 14.77 -4.06 7.42
N LEU A 47 14.32 -5.10 6.71
CA LEU A 47 15.21 -6.16 6.24
C LEU A 47 16.30 -5.64 5.31
N PHE A 48 15.98 -4.72 4.39
CA PHE A 48 16.96 -4.10 3.50
C PHE A 48 18.06 -3.42 4.31
N ARG A 49 17.69 -2.61 5.31
CA ARG A 49 18.63 -1.92 6.18
C ARG A 49 19.56 -2.89 6.92
N LYS A 50 19.01 -3.99 7.44
CA LYS A 50 19.76 -5.00 8.19
C LYS A 50 20.69 -5.84 7.31
N MET A 51 20.23 -6.18 6.11
CA MET A 51 20.90 -7.14 5.23
C MET A 51 21.83 -6.50 4.20
N VAL A 52 21.72 -5.19 3.91
CA VAL A 52 22.46 -4.58 2.79
C VAL A 52 23.97 -4.82 2.91
N MET A 53 24.54 -4.65 4.10
CA MET A 53 25.98 -4.85 4.30
C MET A 53 26.38 -6.32 4.25
N GLU A 54 25.52 -7.23 4.74
CA GLU A 54 25.72 -8.67 4.63
C GLU A 54 25.72 -9.12 3.15
N ILE A 55 24.82 -8.57 2.33
CA ILE A 55 24.74 -8.85 0.89
C ILE A 55 26.00 -8.35 0.17
N VAL A 56 26.45 -7.12 0.45
CA VAL A 56 27.64 -6.52 -0.17
C VAL A 56 28.89 -7.34 0.16
N ARG A 57 29.10 -7.68 1.44
CA ARG A 57 30.29 -8.39 1.93
C ARG A 57 30.32 -9.88 1.57
N ASN A 58 29.21 -10.46 1.13
CA ASN A 58 29.14 -11.90 0.86
C ASN A 58 30.06 -12.32 -0.30
N LYS A 59 31.03 -13.21 -0.08
CA LYS A 59 31.97 -13.66 -1.13
C LYS A 59 31.45 -14.83 -2.00
N LYS A 60 30.36 -15.49 -1.60
CA LYS A 60 29.84 -16.71 -2.25
C LYS A 60 28.99 -16.41 -3.50
N VAL A 61 28.31 -15.26 -3.55
CA VAL A 61 27.45 -14.87 -4.68
C VAL A 61 28.13 -13.91 -5.65
N ARG A 62 27.87 -14.10 -6.95
CA ARG A 62 28.33 -13.23 -8.03
C ARG A 62 27.89 -11.78 -7.83
N PHE A 63 28.71 -10.83 -8.27
CA PHE A 63 28.47 -9.39 -8.15
C PHE A 63 27.09 -8.97 -8.69
N TRP A 64 26.72 -9.40 -9.90
CA TRP A 64 25.43 -9.08 -10.52
C TRP A 64 24.22 -9.54 -9.70
N LYS A 65 24.33 -10.69 -9.01
CA LYS A 65 23.26 -11.17 -8.12
C LYS A 65 23.09 -10.24 -6.92
N LYS A 66 24.19 -9.69 -6.38
CA LYS A 66 24.15 -8.69 -5.31
C LYS A 66 23.49 -7.41 -5.77
N VAL A 67 23.91 -6.89 -6.93
CA VAL A 67 23.32 -5.67 -7.53
C VAL A 67 21.83 -5.88 -7.74
N TYR A 68 21.42 -7.00 -8.33
CA TYR A 68 20.00 -7.32 -8.53
C TYR A 68 19.21 -7.33 -7.20
N VAL A 69 19.73 -8.00 -6.17
CA VAL A 69 19.03 -8.09 -4.86
C VAL A 69 18.93 -6.72 -4.18
N ILE A 70 20.02 -5.94 -4.18
CA ILE A 70 20.06 -4.62 -3.53
C ILE A 70 19.22 -3.61 -4.32
N TYR A 71 19.54 -3.44 -5.60
CA TYR A 71 18.95 -2.39 -6.44
C TYR A 71 17.54 -2.75 -6.89
N SER A 72 17.37 -3.86 -7.63
CA SER A 72 16.07 -4.18 -8.22
C SER A 72 15.07 -4.69 -7.18
N PHE A 73 15.47 -5.70 -6.38
CA PHE A 73 14.55 -6.39 -5.49
C PHE A 73 14.18 -5.58 -4.25
N PHE A 74 15.14 -4.94 -3.57
CA PHE A 74 14.86 -4.11 -2.40
C PHE A 74 14.62 -2.64 -2.75
N PHE A 75 15.61 -1.97 -3.34
CA PHE A 75 15.56 -0.51 -3.48
C PHE A 75 14.44 -0.05 -4.42
N VAL A 76 14.46 -0.46 -5.69
CA VAL A 76 13.45 -0.05 -6.66
C VAL A 76 12.07 -0.62 -6.31
N ARG A 77 11.96 -1.94 -6.13
CA ARG A 77 10.66 -2.61 -6.01
C ARG A 77 9.98 -2.43 -4.65
N LYS A 78 10.74 -2.35 -3.54
CA LYS A 78 10.16 -2.31 -2.18
C LYS A 78 10.21 -0.94 -1.52
N ILE A 79 11.08 -0.05 -1.98
CA ILE A 79 11.22 1.29 -1.40
C ILE A 79 10.74 2.35 -2.38
N ILE A 80 11.44 2.53 -3.51
CA ILE A 80 11.21 3.62 -4.46
C ILE A 80 9.82 3.55 -5.08
N ALA A 81 9.36 2.37 -5.52
CA ALA A 81 8.05 2.23 -6.15
C ALA A 81 6.92 2.80 -5.29
N HIS A 82 6.88 2.47 -4.00
CA HIS A 82 5.82 2.97 -3.10
C HIS A 82 5.95 4.48 -2.82
N MET A 83 7.18 4.95 -2.59
CA MET A 83 7.48 6.36 -2.34
C MET A 83 7.09 7.23 -3.53
N VAL A 84 7.50 6.84 -4.74
CA VAL A 84 7.29 7.62 -5.96
C VAL A 84 5.81 7.70 -6.28
N THR A 85 5.06 6.58 -6.22
CA THR A 85 3.61 6.62 -6.48
C THR A 85 2.90 7.60 -5.54
N PHE A 86 3.17 7.51 -4.23
CA PHE A 86 2.55 8.41 -3.26
C PHE A 86 2.97 9.87 -3.47
N SER A 87 4.27 10.14 -3.50
CA SER A 87 4.79 11.50 -3.61
C SER A 87 4.36 12.15 -4.93
N PHE A 88 4.37 11.42 -6.04
CA PHE A 88 4.01 11.98 -7.34
C PHE A 88 2.51 12.29 -7.43
N TYR A 89 1.64 11.31 -7.14
CA TYR A 89 0.19 11.44 -7.36
C TYR A 89 -0.56 12.19 -6.27
N CYS A 90 -0.12 12.09 -5.02
CA CYS A 90 -0.83 12.67 -3.88
C CYS A 90 -0.21 13.97 -3.37
N VAL A 91 1.01 14.32 -3.80
CA VAL A 91 1.72 15.52 -3.33
C VAL A 91 2.17 16.40 -4.50
N VAL A 92 3.08 15.92 -5.34
CA VAL A 92 3.68 16.72 -6.42
C VAL A 92 2.63 17.19 -7.43
N LEU A 93 1.82 16.29 -7.98
CA LEU A 93 0.81 16.64 -8.98
C LEU A 93 -0.21 17.68 -8.44
N PRO A 94 -0.82 17.50 -7.25
CA PRO A 94 -1.63 18.54 -6.63
C PRO A 94 -0.90 19.87 -6.39
N LEU A 95 0.37 19.85 -5.96
CA LEU A 95 1.14 21.08 -5.73
C LEU A 95 1.50 21.81 -7.02
N THR A 96 1.80 21.09 -8.10
CA THR A 96 2.08 21.72 -9.40
C THR A 96 0.88 22.46 -9.97
N ILE A 97 -0.33 22.13 -9.53
CA ILE A 97 -1.53 22.85 -9.93
C ILE A 97 -1.64 24.21 -9.22
N LEU A 98 -1.08 24.34 -8.02
CA LEU A 98 -1.04 25.61 -7.28
C LEU A 98 0.05 26.56 -7.82
N VAL A 99 0.99 26.05 -8.62
CA VAL A 99 2.12 26.80 -9.18
C VAL A 99 2.02 26.78 -10.71
N PRO A 100 1.33 27.76 -11.33
CA PRO A 100 0.98 27.72 -12.76
C PRO A 100 2.19 27.69 -13.71
N GLU A 101 3.38 28.01 -13.24
CA GLU A 101 4.64 27.96 -13.98
C GLU A 101 5.13 26.53 -14.24
N VAL A 102 4.71 25.55 -13.44
CA VAL A 102 5.20 24.17 -13.52
C VAL A 102 4.30 23.31 -14.40
N LYS A 103 4.78 22.99 -15.60
CA LYS A 103 4.08 22.07 -16.52
C LYS A 103 4.54 20.64 -16.30
N VAL A 104 3.61 19.79 -15.85
CA VAL A 104 3.85 18.34 -15.75
C VAL A 104 3.70 17.69 -17.12
N PRO A 105 4.68 16.90 -17.59
CA PRO A 105 4.57 16.21 -18.87
C PRO A 105 3.49 15.11 -18.83
N ILE A 106 2.56 15.15 -19.79
CA ILE A 106 1.42 14.20 -19.89
C ILE A 106 1.91 12.76 -20.02
N TRP A 107 3.00 12.51 -20.75
CA TRP A 107 3.54 11.16 -20.92
C TRP A 107 3.98 10.53 -19.59
N GLY A 108 4.52 11.34 -18.68
CA GLY A 108 4.93 10.89 -17.35
C GLY A 108 3.75 10.68 -16.42
N ALA A 109 2.81 11.63 -16.41
CA ALA A 109 1.69 11.62 -15.48
C ALA A 109 0.59 10.61 -15.84
N VAL A 110 0.36 10.36 -17.14
CA VAL A 110 -0.76 9.57 -17.65
C VAL A 110 -0.26 8.32 -18.39
N TYR A 111 0.57 8.47 -19.42
CA TYR A 111 0.89 7.33 -20.30
C TYR A 111 1.68 6.22 -19.59
N ILE A 112 2.74 6.55 -18.85
CA ILE A 112 3.54 5.55 -18.12
C ILE A 112 2.68 4.71 -17.16
N PRO A 113 1.91 5.31 -16.23
CA PRO A 113 1.07 4.55 -15.29
C PRO A 113 -0.05 3.78 -15.98
N SER A 114 -0.66 4.33 -17.02
CA SER A 114 -1.69 3.64 -17.79
C SER A 114 -1.12 2.37 -18.42
N VAL A 115 0.06 2.46 -19.06
CA VAL A 115 0.76 1.30 -19.63
C VAL A 115 1.11 0.28 -18.54
N ILE A 116 1.66 0.71 -17.41
CA ILE A 116 1.99 -0.19 -16.29
C ILE A 116 0.75 -0.90 -15.76
N THR A 117 -0.36 -0.17 -15.59
CA THR A 117 -1.63 -0.71 -15.10
C THR A 117 -2.22 -1.73 -16.07
N ILE A 118 -2.17 -1.44 -17.37
CA ILE A 118 -2.62 -2.38 -18.42
C ILE A 118 -1.74 -3.62 -18.44
N LEU A 119 -0.41 -3.49 -18.38
CA LEU A 119 0.50 -4.63 -18.35
C LEU A 119 0.26 -5.52 -17.11
N ASN A 120 -0.04 -4.92 -15.95
CA ASN A 120 -0.38 -5.67 -14.74
C ASN A 120 -1.72 -6.40 -14.85
N SER A 121 -2.69 -5.86 -15.61
CA SER A 121 -4.02 -6.47 -15.76
C SER A 121 -4.03 -7.71 -16.65
N VAL A 122 -3.03 -7.87 -17.52
CA VAL A 122 -2.86 -9.09 -18.35
C VAL A 122 -2.76 -10.35 -17.50
N GLY A 123 -2.21 -10.26 -16.28
CA GLY A 123 -2.15 -11.38 -15.35
C GLY A 123 -3.49 -11.80 -14.75
N THR A 124 -4.51 -10.93 -14.81
CA THR A 124 -5.84 -11.15 -14.18
C THR A 124 -6.97 -10.56 -15.04
N PRO A 125 -7.18 -11.07 -16.28
CA PRO A 125 -8.09 -10.45 -17.26
C PRO A 125 -9.54 -10.38 -16.79
N ARG A 126 -9.97 -11.32 -15.92
CA ARG A 126 -11.33 -11.35 -15.34
C ARG A 126 -11.65 -10.10 -14.50
N SER A 127 -10.63 -9.41 -13.98
CA SER A 127 -10.77 -8.29 -13.06
C SER A 127 -10.52 -6.92 -13.71
N ILE A 128 -10.47 -6.84 -15.04
CA ILE A 128 -10.19 -5.58 -15.77
C ILE A 128 -11.18 -4.46 -15.41
N HIS A 129 -12.44 -4.79 -15.19
CA HIS A 129 -13.48 -3.84 -14.80
C HIS A 129 -13.19 -3.13 -13.45
N LEU A 130 -12.32 -3.70 -12.61
CA LEU A 130 -11.93 -3.12 -11.32
C LEU A 130 -10.74 -2.16 -11.43
N LEU A 131 -10.09 -2.03 -12.58
CA LEU A 131 -8.86 -1.23 -12.73
C LEU A 131 -9.07 0.24 -12.39
N PHE A 132 -10.21 0.81 -12.76
CA PHE A 132 -10.54 2.20 -12.44
C PHE A 132 -10.54 2.44 -10.93
N TYR A 133 -11.26 1.61 -10.17
CA TYR A 133 -11.30 1.68 -8.71
C TYR A 133 -9.94 1.35 -8.09
N TRP A 134 -9.22 0.40 -8.68
CA TRP A 134 -7.90 0.00 -8.23
C TRP A 134 -6.90 1.15 -8.28
N ILE A 135 -6.85 1.93 -9.37
CA ILE A 135 -5.93 3.08 -9.48
C ILE A 135 -6.16 4.08 -8.35
N LEU A 136 -7.42 4.48 -8.13
CA LEU A 136 -7.78 5.45 -7.09
C LEU A 136 -7.47 4.91 -5.69
N PHE A 137 -7.76 3.63 -5.45
CA PHE A 137 -7.48 2.96 -4.18
C PHE A 137 -5.98 2.76 -3.95
N GLU A 138 -5.21 2.47 -5.01
CA GLU A 138 -3.77 2.25 -4.94
C GLU A 138 -3.04 3.52 -4.52
N ASN A 139 -3.54 4.70 -4.88
CA ASN A 139 -3.05 5.98 -4.39
C ASN A 139 -3.27 6.15 -2.87
N VAL A 140 -4.42 5.75 -2.33
CA VAL A 140 -4.64 5.74 -0.87
C VAL A 140 -3.72 4.72 -0.19
N MET A 141 -3.58 3.54 -0.77
CA MET A 141 -2.69 2.52 -0.23
C MET A 141 -1.21 2.89 -0.35
N SER A 142 -0.84 3.73 -1.32
CA SER A 142 0.53 4.23 -1.46
C SER A 142 0.94 5.08 -0.26
N LEU A 143 0.03 5.88 0.33
CA LEU A 143 0.27 6.59 1.60
C LEU A 143 0.64 5.61 2.71
N HIS A 144 -0.16 4.54 2.88
CA HIS A 144 0.08 3.54 3.92
C HIS A 144 1.40 2.78 3.72
N ARG A 145 1.70 2.37 2.49
CA ARG A 145 2.93 1.66 2.16
C ARG A 145 4.15 2.57 2.32
N THR A 146 4.08 3.83 1.88
CA THR A 146 5.13 4.84 2.06
C THR A 146 5.41 5.09 3.55
N LYS A 147 4.37 5.33 4.35
CA LYS A 147 4.50 5.48 5.80
C LYS A 147 5.17 4.25 6.43
N ALA A 148 4.72 3.05 6.08
CA ALA A 148 5.28 1.80 6.58
C ALA A 148 6.74 1.57 6.14
N THR A 149 7.09 1.94 4.91
CA THR A 149 8.45 1.87 4.39
C THR A 149 9.37 2.84 5.13
N LEU A 150 8.95 4.09 5.38
CA LEU A 150 9.72 5.05 6.18
C LEU A 150 9.95 4.54 7.60
N ILE A 151 8.89 4.02 8.24
CA ILE A 151 8.96 3.39 9.56
C ILE A 151 9.98 2.23 9.56
N GLY A 152 9.93 1.37 8.55
CA GLY A 152 10.85 0.24 8.42
C GLY A 152 12.30 0.65 8.19
N LEU A 153 12.55 1.70 7.39
CA LEU A 153 13.90 2.22 7.13
C LEU A 153 14.50 2.90 8.36
N LEU A 154 13.70 3.72 9.05
CA LEU A 154 14.14 4.50 10.20
C LEU A 154 14.08 3.72 11.53
N GLU A 155 13.51 2.50 11.53
CA GLU A 155 13.18 1.73 12.74
C GLU A 155 12.39 2.53 13.81
N THR A 156 11.54 3.46 13.39
CA THR A 156 10.75 4.28 14.31
C THR A 156 9.47 3.56 14.75
N GLY A 157 9.08 3.68 16.01
CA GLY A 157 7.79 3.19 16.52
C GLY A 157 7.54 1.69 16.30
N ARG A 158 6.49 1.36 15.53
CA ARG A 158 5.96 -0.02 15.35
C ARG A 158 6.77 -0.89 14.38
N ALA A 159 8.02 -0.53 14.05
CA ALA A 159 8.82 -1.22 13.03
C ALA A 159 9.06 -2.72 13.32
N ASN A 160 9.08 -3.09 14.61
CA ASN A 160 9.23 -4.47 15.07
C ASN A 160 7.91 -5.07 15.61
N GLU A 161 6.80 -4.33 15.56
CA GLU A 161 5.55 -4.80 16.14
C GLU A 161 4.88 -5.82 15.21
N TRP A 162 4.89 -7.07 15.65
CA TRP A 162 4.28 -8.17 14.92
C TRP A 162 2.79 -8.30 15.29
N VAL A 163 1.97 -7.40 14.76
CA VAL A 163 0.52 -7.54 14.90
C VAL A 163 0.04 -8.65 13.98
N VAL A 164 -0.50 -9.73 14.54
CA VAL A 164 -1.12 -10.82 13.77
C VAL A 164 -2.30 -10.24 13.01
N THR A 165 -2.30 -10.42 11.68
CA THR A 165 -3.50 -10.20 10.88
C THR A 165 -4.54 -11.21 11.32
N GLU A 166 -5.61 -10.74 11.95
CA GLU A 166 -6.69 -11.62 12.36
C GLU A 166 -7.31 -12.31 11.14
N LYS A 167 -7.41 -13.64 11.23
CA LYS A 167 -8.07 -14.50 10.26
C LYS A 167 -9.57 -14.53 10.57
N LEU A 168 -10.40 -14.57 9.54
CA LEU A 168 -11.85 -14.59 9.62
C LEU A 168 -12.33 -15.72 10.53
N GLY A 169 -11.79 -16.93 10.37
CA GLY A 169 -12.15 -18.09 11.18
C GLY A 169 -11.96 -17.83 12.68
N ASN A 170 -10.84 -17.21 13.07
CA ASN A 170 -10.55 -16.89 14.47
C ASN A 170 -11.48 -15.81 15.02
N THR A 171 -11.85 -14.82 14.21
CA THR A 171 -12.77 -13.75 14.62
C THR A 171 -14.19 -14.30 14.82
N LEU A 172 -14.66 -15.19 13.94
CA LEU A 172 -15.95 -15.86 14.07
C LEU A 172 -16.00 -16.78 15.30
N GLN A 173 -14.92 -17.51 15.57
CA GLN A 173 -14.82 -18.38 16.74
C GLN A 173 -14.85 -17.56 18.04
N LYS A 174 -14.03 -16.50 18.14
CA LYS A 174 -14.08 -15.57 19.29
C LYS A 174 -15.46 -14.95 19.49
N ALA A 175 -16.16 -14.59 18.42
CA ALA A 175 -17.51 -14.04 18.50
C ALA A 175 -18.54 -15.09 18.96
N ALA A 176 -18.41 -16.34 18.52
CA ALA A 176 -19.24 -17.45 18.97
C ALA A 176 -19.00 -17.78 20.45
N ASP A 177 -17.74 -17.79 20.89
CA ASP A 177 -17.35 -18.05 22.28
C ASP A 177 -17.80 -16.90 23.21
N ALA A 178 -17.67 -15.65 22.77
CA ALA A 178 -18.19 -14.49 23.51
C ALA A 178 -19.73 -14.49 23.61
N LYS A 179 -20.42 -14.98 22.59
CA LYS A 179 -21.89 -15.11 22.59
C LYS A 179 -22.37 -16.23 23.52
N LYS A 180 -21.55 -17.28 23.72
CA LYS A 180 -21.79 -18.34 24.71
C LYS A 180 -21.53 -17.86 26.15
N SER A 181 -20.54 -16.99 26.37
CA SER A 181 -20.16 -16.55 27.72
C SER A 181 -20.99 -15.39 28.27
N ASN A 182 -21.61 -14.54 27.44
CA ASN A 182 -22.49 -13.49 27.95
C ASN A 182 -23.57 -13.03 26.93
N PRO A 183 -24.82 -13.52 27.02
CA PRO A 183 -25.87 -13.26 26.02
C PRO A 183 -26.47 -11.84 26.05
N LYS A 184 -26.16 -11.01 27.06
CA LYS A 184 -26.79 -9.69 27.30
C LYS A 184 -25.84 -8.48 27.21
N ALA A 185 -24.68 -8.59 26.56
CA ALA A 185 -23.78 -7.44 26.43
C ALA A 185 -24.34 -6.38 25.45
N PRO A 186 -24.45 -5.09 25.85
CA PRO A 186 -25.00 -4.05 24.98
C PRO A 186 -24.04 -3.77 23.81
N ARG A 187 -24.61 -3.60 22.60
CA ARG A 187 -23.85 -3.22 21.40
C ARG A 187 -23.23 -1.84 21.59
N LYS A 188 -21.93 -1.79 21.95
CA LYS A 188 -21.07 -0.60 21.85
C LYS A 188 -21.00 -0.15 20.38
N LEU A 189 -21.98 0.63 19.94
CA LEU A 189 -22.09 1.10 18.55
C LEU A 189 -21.45 2.49 18.37
N ARG A 190 -21.58 3.38 19.36
CA ARG A 190 -21.17 4.80 19.25
C ARG A 190 -19.65 5.04 19.33
N PHE A 191 -18.89 4.24 20.08
CA PHE A 191 -17.41 4.39 20.16
C PHE A 191 -16.65 3.76 19.00
N LYS A 192 -17.30 2.94 18.14
CA LYS A 192 -16.63 2.27 17.01
C LYS A 192 -16.34 3.19 15.84
N PHE A 193 -17.06 4.29 15.68
CA PHE A 193 -16.89 5.17 14.51
C PHE A 193 -15.61 6.00 14.62
N THR A 194 -15.37 6.66 15.76
CA THR A 194 -14.16 7.46 15.99
C THR A 194 -12.88 6.61 15.94
N GLU A 195 -12.91 5.36 16.42
CA GLU A 195 -11.78 4.41 16.30
C GLU A 195 -11.48 3.96 14.87
N ARG A 196 -12.41 4.18 13.92
CA ARG A 196 -12.27 3.84 12.51
C ARG A 196 -11.79 5.01 11.66
N LEU A 197 -11.84 6.23 12.20
CA LEU A 197 -11.41 7.42 11.49
C LEU A 197 -9.90 7.39 11.29
N ASN A 198 -9.49 7.62 10.04
CA ASN A 198 -8.09 7.70 9.68
C ASN A 198 -7.75 9.15 9.34
N THR A 199 -7.11 9.82 10.29
CA THR A 199 -6.85 11.26 10.25
C THR A 199 -5.95 11.69 9.09
N LEU A 200 -4.97 10.87 8.71
CA LEU A 200 -4.08 11.19 7.58
C LEU A 200 -4.83 11.17 6.25
N GLU A 201 -5.68 10.17 6.05
CA GLU A 201 -6.51 10.05 4.85
C GLU A 201 -7.51 11.21 4.74
N LEU A 202 -8.11 11.62 5.87
CA LEU A 202 -8.97 12.81 5.92
C LEU A 202 -8.20 14.10 5.64
N GLY A 203 -6.97 14.24 6.15
CA GLY A 203 -6.09 15.37 5.85
C GLY A 203 -5.75 15.46 4.37
N PHE A 204 -5.38 14.34 3.74
CA PHE A 204 -5.15 14.27 2.29
C PHE A 204 -6.43 14.52 1.49
N SER A 205 -7.59 14.05 1.96
CA SER A 205 -8.88 14.35 1.34
C SER A 205 -9.12 15.86 1.27
N ALA A 206 -8.92 16.58 2.38
CA ALA A 206 -9.09 18.03 2.45
C ALA A 206 -8.08 18.75 1.54
N PHE A 207 -6.81 18.34 1.58
CA PHE A 207 -5.76 18.90 0.72
C PHE A 207 -6.07 18.75 -0.77
N LEU A 208 -6.42 17.54 -1.22
CA LEU A 208 -6.75 17.26 -2.62
C LEU A 208 -8.02 18.00 -3.05
N PHE A 209 -8.99 18.14 -2.16
CA PHE A 209 -10.21 18.89 -2.43
C PHE A 209 -9.91 20.36 -2.72
N LEU A 210 -9.10 21.00 -1.86
CA LEU A 210 -8.69 22.40 -2.05
C LEU A 210 -7.93 22.59 -3.37
N CYS A 211 -7.01 21.67 -3.70
CA CYS A 211 -6.29 21.71 -4.98
C CYS A 211 -7.24 21.52 -6.17
N GLY A 212 -8.22 20.62 -6.06
CA GLY A 212 -9.22 20.38 -7.10
C GLY A 212 -10.14 21.59 -7.32
N CYS A 213 -10.58 22.26 -6.25
CA CYS A 213 -11.33 23.51 -6.34
C CYS A 213 -10.52 24.63 -6.99
N TYR A 214 -9.23 24.73 -6.66
CA TYR A 214 -8.34 25.70 -7.30
C TYR A 214 -8.17 25.42 -8.81
N ASP A 215 -7.95 24.16 -9.20
CA ASP A 215 -7.86 23.77 -10.62
C ASP A 215 -9.17 24.00 -11.38
N PHE A 216 -10.31 23.80 -10.72
CA PHE A 216 -11.61 24.03 -11.35
C PHE A 216 -11.82 25.50 -11.71
N VAL A 217 -11.32 26.43 -10.87
CA VAL A 217 -11.46 27.87 -11.10
C VAL A 217 -10.37 28.41 -12.03
N ASN A 218 -9.12 27.97 -11.87
CA ASN A 218 -7.95 28.58 -12.51
C ASN A 218 -7.23 27.66 -13.51
N GLY A 219 -7.57 26.37 -13.53
CA GLY A 219 -6.83 25.34 -14.25
C GLY A 219 -7.17 25.26 -15.74
N LYS A 220 -6.18 24.88 -16.54
CA LYS A 220 -6.31 24.71 -18.01
C LYS A 220 -6.43 23.25 -18.44
N ASN A 221 -5.99 22.31 -17.61
CA ASN A 221 -5.79 20.90 -17.99
C ASN A 221 -6.83 19.94 -17.41
N SER A 222 -7.88 20.45 -16.77
CA SER A 222 -8.98 19.65 -16.20
C SER A 222 -8.54 18.53 -15.24
N TYR A 223 -7.44 18.72 -14.51
CA TYR A 223 -6.95 17.76 -13.52
C TYR A 223 -7.89 17.64 -12.31
N PHE A 224 -8.76 18.62 -12.09
CA PHE A 224 -9.79 18.63 -11.04
C PHE A 224 -10.64 17.37 -11.04
N ILE A 225 -10.92 16.76 -12.21
CA ILE A 225 -11.70 15.52 -12.31
C ILE A 225 -11.00 14.40 -11.53
N TYR A 226 -9.72 14.20 -11.82
CA TYR A 226 -8.91 13.20 -11.12
C TYR A 226 -8.78 13.54 -9.63
N LEU A 227 -8.53 14.81 -9.29
CA LEU A 227 -8.37 15.22 -7.89
C LEU A 227 -9.64 15.00 -7.07
N TRP A 228 -10.82 15.33 -7.60
CA TRP A 228 -12.09 15.09 -6.90
C TRP A 228 -12.41 13.60 -6.77
N LEU A 229 -12.17 12.78 -7.79
CA LEU A 229 -12.28 11.33 -7.68
C LEU A 229 -11.35 10.78 -6.59
N GLN A 230 -10.13 11.30 -6.52
CA GLN A 230 -9.16 10.92 -5.49
C GLN A 230 -9.60 11.40 -4.10
N THR A 231 -10.13 12.63 -3.97
CA THR A 231 -10.73 13.17 -2.74
C THR A 231 -11.83 12.25 -2.22
N VAL A 232 -12.78 11.85 -3.07
CA VAL A 232 -13.87 10.95 -2.68
C VAL A 232 -13.32 9.63 -2.16
N THR A 233 -12.29 9.09 -2.82
CA THR A 233 -11.67 7.82 -2.43
C THR A 233 -10.94 7.91 -1.08
N PHE A 234 -10.18 9.00 -0.86
CA PHE A 234 -9.53 9.29 0.43
C PHE A 234 -10.56 9.54 1.54
N LEU A 235 -11.67 10.22 1.25
CA LEU A 235 -12.74 10.47 2.21
C LEU A 235 -13.43 9.19 2.65
N ILE A 236 -13.86 8.34 1.71
CA ILE A 236 -14.52 7.06 1.99
C ILE A 236 -13.60 6.16 2.83
N THR A 237 -12.32 6.11 2.49
CA THR A 237 -11.31 5.35 3.23
C THR A 237 -11.01 5.97 4.60
N GLY A 238 -10.97 7.30 4.68
CA GLY A 238 -10.72 8.08 5.88
C GLY A 238 -11.82 7.96 6.92
N ILE A 239 -13.08 7.92 6.49
CA ILE A 239 -14.25 7.67 7.36
C ILE A 239 -14.29 6.21 7.85
N GLY A 240 -13.57 5.30 7.19
CA GLY A 240 -13.52 3.88 7.55
C GLY A 240 -14.77 3.11 7.13
N TYR A 241 -15.41 3.54 6.03
CA TYR A 241 -16.59 2.87 5.47
C TYR A 241 -16.23 1.60 4.65
N VAL A 242 -14.97 1.49 4.20
CA VAL A 242 -14.46 0.38 3.38
C VAL A 242 -14.30 -0.91 4.20
N GLY A 243 -14.75 -2.05 3.64
CA GLY A 243 -14.48 -3.39 4.18
C GLY A 243 -15.03 -3.63 5.58
N THR A 244 -16.27 -3.15 5.82
CA THR A 244 -16.97 -3.18 7.12
C THR A 244 -17.90 -4.38 7.30
N ILE A 245 -18.25 -5.06 6.21
CA ILE A 245 -19.11 -6.23 6.20
C ILE A 245 -18.22 -7.47 6.18
N ILE A 246 -18.42 -8.35 7.18
CA ILE A 246 -17.80 -9.67 7.30
C ILE A 246 -18.89 -10.71 7.07
#